data_AF-A0A8T4Z6X1-F1
#
_entry.id   AF-A0A8T4Z6X1-F1
#
_cell.length_a   1.000
_cell.length_b   1.000
_cell.length_c   1.000
_cell.angle_alpha   90.00
_cell.angle_beta   90.00
_cell.angle_gamma   90.00
#
_symmetry.space_group_name_H-M   'P 1'
#
loop_
_entity.id
_entity.type
_entity.pdbx_description
1 polymer ?
#
loop_
_entity_poly.entity_id
_entity_poly.type
_entity_poly.pdbx_seq_one_letter_code
_entity_poly.pdbx_strand_id
1 'polypeptide(L)' 'MGQESGLHGALKEAAYGRLRDGGFHIYFEPSQSPCPEVGWSSIRPDLFAVRLSRELKEFVLVECE' A
#
# COMPACT_ATOMS: atom_id res chain seq x y z
N MET A 1 -13.12 9.76 -15.38
CA MET A 1 -12.92 9.00 -14.13
C MET A 1 -13.13 7.54 -14.49
N GLY A 2 -12.04 6.79 -14.64
CA GLY A 2 -12.12 5.36 -14.99
C GLY A 2 -12.85 4.63 -13.87
N GLN A 3 -13.85 3.83 -14.21
CA GLN A 3 -14.47 2.94 -13.24
C GLN A 3 -13.42 1.93 -12.83
N GLU A 4 -13.01 2.01 -11.57
CA GLU A 4 -12.28 0.94 -10.92
C GLU A 4 -13.17 -0.32 -10.99
N SER A 5 -12.65 -1.43 -11.53
CA SER A 5 -13.39 -2.69 -11.55
C SER A 5 -13.80 -3.03 -10.12
N GLY A 6 -15.03 -3.48 -9.90
CA GLY A 6 -15.49 -3.91 -8.56
C GLY A 6 -14.59 -4.98 -7.93
N LEU A 7 -13.87 -5.77 -8.76
CA LEU A 7 -12.87 -6.72 -8.31
C LEU A 7 -11.62 -6.04 -7.75
N HIS A 8 -11.10 -5.01 -8.45
CA HIS A 8 -9.92 -4.25 -8.02
C HIS A 8 -10.14 -3.61 -6.65
N GLY A 9 -11.30 -2.97 -6.46
CA GLY A 9 -11.69 -2.41 -5.17
C GLY A 9 -11.80 -3.47 -4.06
N ALA A 10 -12.39 -4.64 -4.37
CA ALA A 10 -12.48 -5.73 -3.39
C ALA A 10 -11.11 -6.28 -2.98
N LEU A 11 -10.16 -6.36 -3.93
CA LEU A 11 -8.79 -6.77 -3.64
C LEU A 11 -8.06 -5.75 -2.76
N LYS A 12 -8.21 -4.44 -3.02
CA LYS A 12 -7.68 -3.38 -2.16
C LYS A 12 -8.21 -3.50 -0.74
N GLU A 13 -9.52 -3.67 -0.56
CA GLU A 13 -10.14 -3.81 0.77
C GLU A 13 -9.64 -5.05 1.51
N ALA A 14 -9.49 -6.18 0.81
CA ALA A 14 -8.94 -7.41 1.40
C ALA A 14 -7.47 -7.23 1.81
N ALA A 15 -6.66 -6.59 0.97
CA ALA A 15 -5.27 -6.28 1.27
C ALA A 15 -5.14 -5.31 2.45
N TYR A 16 -5.96 -4.25 2.47
CA TYR A 16 -6.06 -3.30 3.57
C TYR A 16 -6.38 -4.01 4.90
N GLY A 17 -7.39 -4.88 4.92
CA GLY A 17 -7.76 -5.64 6.12
C GLY A 17 -6.58 -6.43 6.69
N ARG A 18 -5.87 -7.17 5.84
CA ARG A 18 -4.70 -7.97 6.26
C ARG A 18 -3.56 -7.10 6.79
N LEU A 19 -3.25 -5.99 6.12
CA LEU A 19 -2.19 -5.07 6.54
C LEU A 19 -2.54 -4.35 7.84
N ARG A 20 -3.81 -3.95 8.00
CA ARG A 20 -4.30 -3.31 9.21
C ARG A 20 -4.19 -4.26 10.40
N ASP A 21 -4.64 -5.50 10.23
CA ASP A 21 -4.57 -6.53 11.26
C ASP A 21 -3.10 -6.91 11.58
N GLY A 22 -2.19 -6.73 10.63
CA GLY A 22 -0.74 -6.82 10.82
C GLY A 22 -0.09 -5.61 11.51
N GLY A 23 -0.85 -4.56 11.83
CA GLY A 23 -0.35 -3.36 12.52
C GLY A 23 0.45 -2.40 11.62
N PHE A 24 0.21 -2.44 10.31
CA PHE A 24 0.83 -1.50 9.38
C PHE A 24 0.10 -0.16 9.36
N HIS A 25 0.85 0.91 9.14
CA HIS A 25 0.31 2.20 8.70
C HIS A 25 0.22 2.19 7.17
N ILE A 26 -0.96 2.48 6.62
CA ILE A 26 -1.30 2.21 5.22
C ILE A 26 -1.67 3.51 4.51
N TYR A 27 -1.14 3.69 3.30
CA TYR A 27 -1.40 4.80 2.40
C TYR A 27 -2.06 4.28 1.13
N PHE A 28 -3.16 4.91 0.74
CA PHE A 28 -3.92 4.56 -0.47
C PHE A 28 -3.43 5.39 -1.64
N GLU A 29 -3.08 4.72 -2.74
CA GLU A 29 -2.65 5.31 -4.01
C GLU A 29 -1.72 6.52 -3.84
N PRO A 30 -0.65 6.41 -3.01
CA PRO A 30 0.13 7.56 -2.59
C PRO A 30 0.79 8.23 -3.77
N SER A 31 0.57 9.54 -3.93
CA SER A 31 1.03 10.24 -5.12
C SER A 31 2.53 10.42 -5.24
N GLN A 32 3.19 10.36 -4.09
CA GLN A 32 4.62 10.39 -3.90
C GLN A 32 4.96 9.39 -2.80
N SER A 33 6.23 9.03 -2.65
CA SER A 33 6.57 8.09 -1.60
C SER A 33 6.46 8.78 -0.24
N PRO A 34 5.66 8.24 0.70
CA PRO A 34 5.61 8.77 2.04
C PRO A 34 6.85 8.39 2.87
N CYS A 35 7.77 7.58 2.31
CA CYS A 35 9.06 7.26 2.92
C CYS A 35 10.22 7.66 2.00
N PRO A 36 11.12 8.56 2.43
CA PRO A 36 12.22 9.04 1.60
C PRO A 36 13.22 7.94 1.19
N GLU A 37 13.24 6.81 1.92
CA GLU A 37 14.10 5.66 1.61
C GLU A 37 13.56 4.78 0.48
N VAL A 38 12.27 4.91 0.15
CA VAL A 38 11.61 4.15 -0.92
C VAL A 38 11.24 5.14 -2.01
N GLY A 39 12.00 5.21 -3.11
CA GLY A 39 11.64 6.05 -4.25
C GLY A 39 10.66 5.33 -5.19
N TRP A 40 9.72 6.07 -5.78
CA TRP A 40 8.92 5.57 -6.92
C TRP A 40 9.65 5.87 -8.23
N SER A 41 9.87 4.87 -9.07
CA SER A 41 10.48 5.08 -10.39
C SER A 41 9.44 5.43 -11.46
N SER A 42 8.28 4.77 -11.46
CA SER A 42 7.18 4.97 -12.43
C SER A 42 5.86 4.32 -12.02
N ILE A 43 5.91 3.28 -11.17
CA ILE A 43 4.75 2.52 -10.72
C ILE A 43 4.32 3.06 -9.35
N ARG A 44 3.06 3.48 -9.27
CA ARG A 44 2.43 3.91 -8.03
C ARG A 44 1.61 2.75 -7.48
N PRO A 45 1.88 2.28 -6.27
CA PRO A 45 1.11 1.18 -5.70
C PRO A 45 -0.31 1.59 -5.36
N ASP A 46 -1.23 0.65 -5.47
CA ASP A 46 -2.59 0.79 -4.95
C ASP A 46 -2.57 1.02 -3.45
N LEU A 47 -1.72 0.28 -2.72
CA LEU A 47 -1.47 0.50 -1.30
C LEU A 47 0.03 0.47 -1.01
N PHE A 48 0.48 1.40 -0.17
CA PHE A 48 1.78 1.32 0.46
C PHE A 48 1.62 1.18 1.97
N ALA A 49 2.29 0.22 2.59
CA ALA A 49 2.19 -0.02 4.00
C ALA A 49 3.56 -0.04 4.68
N VAL A 50 3.63 0.56 5.86
CA VAL A 50 4.85 0.68 6.65
C VAL A 50 4.60 0.18 8.05
N ARG A 51 5.50 -0.67 8.56
CA ARG A 51 5.51 -1.06 9.97
C ARG A 51 6.89 -0.82 10.56
N LEU A 52 6.91 -0.12 11.69
CA LEU A 52 8.12 0.16 12.44
C LEU A 52 8.13 -0.71 13.69
N SER A 53 9.20 -1.49 13.84
CA SER A 53 9.51 -2.21 15.07
C SER A 53 10.87 -1.71 15.60
N ARG A 54 11.27 -2.19 16.77
CA ARG A 54 12.56 -1.83 17.37
C ARG A 54 13.77 -2.32 16.56
N GLU A 55 13.58 -3.35 15.75
CA GLU A 55 14.67 -4.08 15.08
C GLU A 55 14.61 -3.93 13.55
N LEU A 56 13.42 -3.69 12.99
CA LEU A 56 13.24 -3.58 11.54
C LEU A 56 12.17 -2.55 11.14
N LYS A 57 12.37 -2.00 9.94
CA LYS A 57 11.39 -1.21 9.20
C LYS A 57 10.92 -2.05 8.02
N GLU A 58 9.63 -2.36 8.01
CA GLU A 58 9.00 -3.17 6.96
C GLU A 58 8.23 -2.27 6.01
N PHE A 59 8.34 -2.59 4.73
CA PHE A 59 7.65 -1.92 3.65
C PHE A 59 6.90 -2.96 2.83
N VAL A 60 5.64 -2.69 2.53
CA VAL A 60 4.82 -3.52 1.64
C VAL A 60 4.23 -2.62 0.56
N LEU A 61 4.43 -3.02 -0.70
CA LEU A 61 3.80 -2.42 -1.86
C LEU A 61 2.75 -3.41 -2.35
N VAL A 62 1.52 -2.93 -2.57
CA VAL A 62 0.43 -3.74 -3.10
C VAL A 62 0.01 -3.16 -4.44
N GLU A 63 -0.01 -4.02 -5.45
CA GLU A 63 -0.66 -3.80 -6.74
C GLU A 63 -1.77 -4.84 -6.84
N CYS A 64 -2.97 -4.40 -7.18
CA CYS A 64 -4.11 -5.23 -7.49
C CYS A 64 -4.28 -5.25 -9.01
N GLU A 65 -4.64 -6.40 -9.59
CA GLU A 65 -4.92 -6.56 -11.03
C GLU A 65 -6.32 -7.16 -11.25
#